data_AF-A0A916WYL5-F1
#
_entry.id   AF-A0A916WYL5-F1
#
_cell.length_a   1.000
_cell.length_b   1.000
_cell.length_c   1.000
_cell.angle_alpha   90.00
_cell.angle_beta   90.00
_cell.angle_gamma   90.00
#
_symmetry.space_group_name_H-M   'P 1'
#
loop_
_entity.id
_entity.type
_entity.pdbx_description
1 polymer ?
#
loop_
_entity_poly.entity_id
_entity_poly.type
_entity_poly.pdbx_seq_one_letter_code
_entity_poly.pdbx_strand_id
1 'polypeptide(L)'
;MTTVTLKVLAGAGEDRAIWSVDIQPTFQSSRLCGAWMNPGPEDLSDLLRGQPLLTVGASPEPAELRCRHIDLGETHQALVESIDQLAALNRASRTPKGNRRAPLPRPKVPAIPEDIHASGGKPPHGFVNPSPAAISAVRAAHYLAALADAWAKVETLRLSRDYLRADTTDHRQFPVKFSADSKLPTASTLAEAAPIVTG
;
A
#
# COMPACT_ATOMS: atom_id res chain seq x y z
N MET A 1 4.53 -18.10 -3.38
CA MET A 1 4.05 -17.02 -2.49
C MET A 1 3.37 -15.98 -3.36
N THR A 2 2.13 -15.61 -3.05
CA THR A 2 1.41 -14.57 -3.80
C THR A 2 2.01 -13.21 -3.42
N THR A 3 2.51 -12.48 -4.40
CA THR A 3 2.98 -11.10 -4.21
C THR A 3 1.80 -10.24 -3.75
N VAL A 4 1.98 -9.50 -2.68
CA VAL A 4 0.95 -8.57 -2.18
C VAL A 4 1.28 -7.18 -2.72
N THR A 5 0.42 -6.69 -3.62
CA THR A 5 0.56 -5.37 -4.22
C THR A 5 -0.59 -4.46 -3.84
N LEU A 6 -0.31 -3.16 -3.69
CA LEU A 6 -1.31 -2.10 -3.69
C LEU A 6 -1.40 -1.50 -5.09
N LYS A 7 -2.60 -1.11 -5.50
CA LYS A 7 -2.84 -0.37 -6.74
C LYS A 7 -2.98 1.12 -6.41
N VAL A 8 -2.47 1.96 -7.29
CA VAL A 8 -2.73 3.41 -7.30
C VAL A 8 -3.47 3.71 -8.58
N LEU A 9 -4.64 4.35 -8.50
CA LEU A 9 -5.39 4.84 -9.66
C LEU A 9 -5.42 6.37 -9.62
N ALA A 10 -5.10 6.98 -10.74
CA ALA A 10 -5.28 8.41 -10.96
C ALA A 10 -6.03 8.70 -12.26
N GLY A 11 -6.73 9.83 -12.28
CA GLY A 11 -7.45 10.32 -13.45
C GLY A 11 -8.79 9.63 -13.70
N ALA A 12 -9.47 10.03 -14.77
CA ALA A 12 -10.82 9.59 -15.13
C ALA A 12 -11.01 9.57 -16.65
N GLY A 13 -12.05 8.88 -17.12
CA GLY A 13 -12.34 8.72 -18.54
C GLY A 13 -11.16 8.10 -19.31
N GLU A 14 -10.70 8.82 -20.34
CA GLU A 14 -9.59 8.39 -21.20
C GLU A 14 -8.20 8.76 -20.67
N ASP A 15 -8.09 9.63 -19.66
CA ASP A 15 -6.82 9.96 -18.99
C ASP A 15 -6.75 9.24 -17.66
N ARG A 16 -6.28 7.98 -17.68
CA ARG A 16 -6.20 7.11 -16.50
C ARG A 16 -4.81 6.51 -16.40
N ALA A 17 -4.31 6.41 -15.18
CA ALA A 17 -3.07 5.72 -14.90
C ALA A 17 -3.20 4.81 -13.69
N ILE A 18 -2.73 3.57 -13.83
CA ILE A 18 -2.63 2.61 -12.74
C ILE A 18 -1.18 2.29 -12.48
N TRP A 19 -0.75 2.36 -11.22
CA TRP A 19 0.53 1.84 -10.77
C TRP A 19 0.34 0.71 -9.76
N SER A 20 1.23 -0.28 -9.80
CA SER A 20 1.32 -1.33 -8.79
C SER A 20 2.55 -1.15 -7.92
N VAL A 21 2.35 -1.28 -6.61
CA VAL A 21 3.39 -1.13 -5.60
C VAL A 21 3.48 -2.41 -4.77
N ASP A 22 4.63 -3.04 -4.76
CA ASP A 22 4.94 -4.16 -3.88
C ASP A 22 5.14 -3.68 -2.44
N ILE A 23 4.35 -4.26 -1.54
CA ILE A 23 4.38 -3.93 -0.11
C ILE A 23 4.94 -5.05 0.77
N GLN A 24 5.58 -6.05 0.17
CA GLN A 24 6.20 -7.12 0.91
C GLN A 24 7.49 -6.60 1.60
N PRO A 25 7.73 -7.00 2.85
CA PRO A 25 8.87 -6.52 3.61
C PRO A 25 10.22 -7.11 3.14
N THR A 26 10.20 -8.24 2.43
CA THR A 26 11.40 -8.96 1.95
C THR A 26 11.81 -8.62 0.51
N PHE A 27 11.21 -7.59 -0.09
CA PHE A 27 11.40 -7.30 -1.50
C PHE A 27 12.80 -6.72 -1.79
N GLN A 28 13.50 -7.28 -2.78
CA GLN A 28 14.91 -6.95 -3.08
C GLN A 28 15.11 -6.05 -4.33
N SER A 29 14.06 -5.79 -5.11
CA SER A 29 14.14 -4.96 -6.33
C SER A 29 13.27 -3.69 -6.21
N SER A 30 12.97 -3.03 -7.34
CA SER A 30 12.09 -1.85 -7.35
C SER A 30 10.66 -2.21 -6.93
N ARG A 31 10.14 -1.57 -5.88
CA ARG A 31 8.75 -1.77 -5.43
C ARG A 31 7.70 -1.39 -6.46
N LEU A 32 8.05 -0.53 -7.42
CA LEU A 32 7.16 -0.20 -8.54
C LEU A 32 7.20 -1.35 -9.55
N CYS A 33 6.19 -2.21 -9.50
CA CYS A 33 6.20 -3.51 -10.18
C CYS A 33 5.33 -3.57 -11.45
N GLY A 34 4.59 -2.50 -11.77
CA GLY A 34 3.83 -2.41 -13.03
C GLY A 34 3.10 -1.09 -13.18
N ALA A 35 2.87 -0.69 -14.43
CA ALA A 35 2.13 0.51 -14.79
C ALA A 35 1.25 0.25 -16.01
N TRP A 36 0.04 0.82 -16.02
CA TRP A 36 -0.91 0.78 -17.13
C TRP A 36 -1.43 2.19 -17.39
N MET A 37 -1.43 2.57 -18.66
CA MET A 37 -1.90 3.88 -19.12
C MET A 37 -3.16 3.68 -19.94
N ASN A 38 -4.17 4.48 -19.65
CA ASN A 38 -5.48 4.51 -20.31
C ASN A 38 -6.08 3.11 -20.54
N PRO A 39 -6.15 2.26 -19.49
CA PRO A 39 -6.72 0.93 -19.64
C PRO A 39 -8.20 1.03 -20.03
N GLY A 40 -8.63 0.14 -20.92
CA GLY A 40 -10.05 -0.01 -21.25
C GLY A 40 -10.87 -0.44 -20.02
N PRO A 41 -12.21 -0.33 -20.07
CA PRO A 41 -13.08 -0.66 -18.93
C PRO A 41 -12.93 -2.10 -18.42
N GLU A 42 -12.77 -3.07 -19.32
CA GLU A 42 -12.59 -4.49 -18.96
C GLU A 42 -11.24 -4.72 -18.27
N ASP A 43 -10.14 -4.23 -18.86
CA ASP A 43 -8.80 -4.29 -18.27
C ASP A 43 -8.76 -3.61 -16.90
N LEU A 44 -9.41 -2.45 -16.75
CA LEU A 44 -9.51 -1.73 -15.49
C LEU A 44 -10.19 -2.58 -14.41
N SER A 45 -11.30 -3.23 -14.74
CA SER A 45 -12.03 -4.11 -13.82
C SER A 45 -11.18 -5.30 -13.40
N ASP A 46 -10.51 -5.97 -14.35
CA ASP A 46 -9.67 -7.12 -14.07
C ASP A 46 -8.41 -6.75 -13.27
N LEU A 47 -7.77 -5.63 -13.57
CA LEU A 47 -6.57 -5.14 -12.87
C LEU A 47 -6.85 -4.76 -11.41
N LEU A 48 -8.07 -4.30 -11.10
CA LEU A 48 -8.44 -3.77 -9.78
C LEU A 48 -9.24 -4.76 -8.93
N ARG A 49 -9.76 -5.85 -9.52
CA ARG A 49 -10.63 -6.81 -8.82
C ARG A 49 -9.97 -7.38 -7.56
N GLY A 50 -10.59 -7.12 -6.41
CA GLY A 50 -10.14 -7.60 -5.10
C GLY A 50 -8.85 -6.96 -4.58
N GLN A 51 -8.27 -6.03 -5.32
CA GLN A 51 -7.02 -5.37 -4.95
C GLN A 51 -7.28 -4.21 -3.97
N PRO A 52 -6.35 -3.98 -3.02
CA PRO A 52 -6.27 -2.70 -2.32
C PRO A 52 -5.97 -1.56 -3.31
N LEU A 53 -6.76 -0.49 -3.27
CA LEU A 53 -6.68 0.63 -4.18
C LEU A 53 -6.52 1.94 -3.43
N LEU A 54 -5.48 2.69 -3.74
CA LEU A 54 -5.37 4.11 -3.42
C LEU A 54 -5.79 4.92 -4.64
N THR A 55 -6.73 5.82 -4.44
CA THR A 55 -7.23 6.71 -5.49
C THR A 55 -6.67 8.11 -5.28
N VAL A 56 -6.15 8.75 -6.34
CA VAL A 56 -5.59 10.10 -6.28
C VAL A 56 -6.12 10.99 -7.41
N GLY A 57 -6.37 12.26 -7.10
CA GLY A 57 -6.96 13.22 -8.05
C GLY A 57 -8.47 13.04 -8.25
N ALA A 58 -8.98 13.60 -9.34
CA ALA A 58 -10.37 13.42 -9.75
C ALA A 58 -10.58 11.98 -10.25
N SER A 59 -11.16 11.15 -9.39
CA SER A 59 -11.40 9.73 -9.66
C SER A 59 -12.71 9.50 -10.39
N PRO A 60 -12.84 8.43 -11.21
CA PRO A 60 -14.15 7.87 -11.51
C PRO A 60 -14.89 7.49 -10.21
N GLU A 61 -16.23 7.57 -10.27
CA GLU A 61 -17.14 7.16 -9.20
C GLU A 61 -16.76 5.74 -8.68
N PRO A 62 -16.39 5.60 -7.39
CA PRO A 62 -15.88 4.36 -6.81
C PRO A 62 -16.82 3.16 -6.88
N ALA A 63 -18.12 3.41 -7.05
CA ALA A 63 -19.18 2.41 -6.90
C ALA A 63 -19.11 1.25 -7.90
N GLU A 64 -18.45 1.44 -9.05
CA GLU A 64 -18.34 0.41 -10.09
C GLU A 64 -17.12 -0.51 -9.92
N LEU A 65 -16.08 -0.04 -9.20
CA LEU A 65 -14.82 -0.76 -9.07
C LEU A 65 -14.88 -1.70 -7.86
N ARG A 66 -14.97 -3.02 -8.12
CA ARG A 66 -14.97 -4.09 -7.10
C ARG A 66 -13.59 -4.22 -6.40
N CYS A 67 -13.20 -3.20 -5.65
CA CYS A 67 -11.89 -3.05 -5.01
C CYS A 67 -12.03 -2.56 -3.55
N ARG A 68 -10.93 -2.61 -2.79
CA ARG A 68 -10.90 -2.11 -1.41
C ARG A 68 -10.14 -0.80 -1.35
N HIS A 69 -10.80 0.29 -0.99
CA HIS A 69 -10.15 1.59 -0.94
C HIS A 69 -9.30 1.71 0.32
N ILE A 70 -8.05 2.14 0.12
CA ILE A 70 -7.07 2.33 1.17
C ILE A 70 -7.33 3.68 1.83
N ASP A 71 -7.40 3.67 3.15
CA ASP A 71 -7.31 4.90 3.93
C ASP A 71 -5.83 5.20 4.17
N LEU A 72 -5.31 6.20 3.44
CA LEU A 72 -3.90 6.54 3.50
C LEU A 72 -3.49 7.13 4.85
N GLY A 73 -4.38 7.89 5.49
CA GLY A 73 -4.15 8.51 6.79
C GLY A 73 -4.05 7.46 7.89
N GLU A 74 -5.05 6.59 7.96
CA GLU A 74 -5.09 5.47 8.92
C GLU A 74 -3.96 4.46 8.66
N THR A 75 -3.61 4.20 7.40
CA THR A 75 -2.48 3.31 7.04
C THR A 75 -1.15 3.90 7.53
N HIS A 76 -0.93 5.21 7.29
CA HIS A 76 0.25 5.90 7.80
C HIS A 76 0.30 5.86 9.33
N GLN A 77 -0.83 6.15 9.99
CA GLN A 77 -0.92 6.15 11.45
C GLN A 77 -0.64 4.77 12.05
N ALA A 78 -1.18 3.70 11.46
CA ALA A 78 -0.92 2.33 11.91
C ALA A 78 0.57 1.93 11.83
N LEU A 79 1.30 2.46 10.84
CA LEU A 79 2.74 2.28 10.73
C LEU A 79 3.49 3.04 11.83
N VAL A 80 3.10 4.29 12.11
CA VAL A 80 3.67 5.09 13.22
C VAL A 80 3.44 4.40 14.57
N GLU A 81 2.22 3.92 14.82
CA GLU A 81 1.88 3.18 16.04
C GLU A 81 2.72 1.92 16.19
N SER A 82 2.97 1.20 15.10
CA SER A 82 3.84 0.01 15.14
C SER A 82 5.28 0.36 15.55
N ILE A 83 5.81 1.50 15.11
CA ILE A 83 7.13 2.00 15.54
C ILE A 83 7.12 2.33 17.03
N ASP A 84 6.09 3.03 17.50
CA ASP A 84 5.95 3.43 18.90
C ASP A 84 5.79 2.22 19.84
N GLN A 85 5.05 1.20 19.39
CA GLN A 85 4.93 -0.08 20.10
C GLN A 85 6.29 -0.76 20.26
N LEU A 86 7.10 -0.88 19.20
CA LEU A 86 8.44 -1.46 19.31
C LEU A 86 9.36 -0.64 20.23
N ALA A 87 9.27 0.69 20.18
CA ALA A 87 10.03 1.57 21.06
C ALA A 87 9.60 1.41 22.54
N ALA A 88 8.30 1.24 22.80
CA ALA A 88 7.77 0.96 24.13
C ALA A 88 8.25 -0.39 24.67
N LEU A 89 8.14 -1.45 23.87
CA LEU A 89 8.64 -2.79 24.22
C LEU A 89 10.14 -2.78 24.54
N ASN A 90 10.93 -2.05 23.74
CA ASN A 90 12.36 -1.92 23.99
C ASN A 90 12.69 -1.20 25.31
N ARG A 91 11.95 -0.14 25.65
CA ARG A 91 12.13 0.60 26.91
C ARG A 91 11.73 -0.22 28.14
N ALA A 92 10.68 -1.03 28.01
CA ALA A 92 10.22 -1.93 29.06
C ALA A 92 11.19 -3.10 29.29
N SER A 93 11.86 -3.56 28.24
CA SER A 93 12.80 -4.68 28.28
C SER A 93 14.11 -4.36 29.01
N ARG A 94 14.71 -5.39 29.62
CA ARG A 94 16.04 -5.34 30.25
C ARG A 94 17.02 -6.25 29.54
N THR A 95 18.30 -5.94 29.64
CA THR A 95 19.38 -6.86 29.21
C THR A 95 19.43 -8.06 30.16
N PRO A 96 20.13 -9.16 29.80
CA PRO A 96 20.34 -10.27 30.74
C PRO A 96 20.99 -9.87 32.07
N LYS A 97 21.77 -8.77 32.07
CA LYS A 97 22.39 -8.18 33.28
C LYS A 97 21.45 -7.24 34.05
N GLY A 98 20.17 -7.14 33.67
CA GLY A 98 19.18 -6.27 34.33
C GLY A 98 19.22 -4.79 33.94
N ASN A 99 20.16 -4.37 33.09
CA ASN A 99 20.29 -2.96 32.68
C ASN A 99 19.22 -2.55 31.66
N ARG A 100 18.94 -1.24 31.56
CA ARG A 100 18.11 -0.69 30.47
C ARG A 100 18.78 -0.95 29.12
N ARG A 101 17.98 -1.27 28.10
CA ARG A 101 18.48 -1.42 26.73
C ARG A 101 18.71 -0.06 26.09
N ALA A 102 19.68 0.01 25.17
CA ALA A 102 19.88 1.20 24.36
C ALA A 102 18.62 1.51 23.53
N PRO A 103 18.34 2.80 23.23
CA PRO A 103 17.26 3.18 22.34
C PRO A 103 17.38 2.50 20.96
N LEU A 104 16.24 2.14 20.36
CA LEU A 104 16.21 1.64 18.98
C LEU A 104 16.37 2.83 18.01
N PRO A 105 17.04 2.63 16.86
CA PRO A 105 16.95 3.59 15.77
C PRO A 105 15.48 3.66 15.31
N ARG A 106 14.92 4.86 15.24
CA ARG A 106 13.54 5.06 14.79
C ARG A 106 13.53 5.07 13.24
N PRO A 107 12.86 4.13 12.56
CA PRO A 107 12.69 4.20 11.11
C PRO A 107 12.02 5.51 10.71
N LYS A 108 12.55 6.16 9.67
CA LYS A 108 11.93 7.38 9.11
C LYS A 108 10.68 6.97 8.32
N VAL A 109 9.54 7.51 8.72
CA VAL A 109 8.28 7.40 7.98
C VAL A 109 8.16 8.66 7.10
N PRO A 110 7.91 8.53 5.79
CA PRO A 110 7.63 9.69 4.97
C PRO A 110 6.31 10.33 5.41
N ALA A 111 6.28 11.66 5.56
CA ALA A 111 5.03 12.38 5.79
C ALA A 111 4.14 12.29 4.55
N ILE A 112 2.82 12.26 4.77
CA ILE A 112 1.84 12.33 3.66
C ILE A 112 2.05 13.68 2.95
N PRO A 113 2.34 13.69 1.63
CA PRO A 113 2.41 14.92 0.86
C PRO A 113 1.06 15.65 0.90
N GLU A 114 1.07 16.96 1.17
CA GLU A 114 -0.14 17.79 1.20
C GLU A 114 -0.88 17.76 -0.16
N ASP A 115 -0.12 17.60 -1.24
CA ASP A 115 -0.60 17.53 -2.61
C ASP A 115 -0.79 16.09 -3.12
N ILE A 116 -0.80 15.07 -2.26
CA ILE A 116 -0.93 13.67 -2.69
C ILE A 116 -2.18 13.45 -3.55
N HIS A 117 -3.28 14.16 -3.25
CA HIS A 117 -4.53 14.11 -4.00
C HIS A 117 -4.64 15.19 -5.09
N ALA A 118 -3.65 16.08 -5.24
CA ALA A 118 -3.67 17.08 -6.28
C ALA A 118 -3.48 16.44 -7.66
N SER A 119 -4.26 16.90 -8.64
CA SER A 119 -4.10 16.48 -10.03
C SER A 119 -2.88 17.16 -10.66
N GLY A 120 -2.02 16.38 -11.31
CA GLY A 120 -0.82 16.86 -11.98
C GLY A 120 0.31 17.31 -11.04
N GLY A 121 1.21 18.14 -11.60
CA GLY A 121 2.39 18.65 -10.93
C GLY A 121 3.61 18.68 -11.85
N LYS A 122 4.79 18.97 -11.29
CA LYS A 122 6.05 18.82 -12.03
C LYS A 122 6.27 17.32 -12.26
N PRO A 123 6.44 16.86 -13.50
CA PRO A 123 6.67 15.46 -13.76
C PRO A 123 7.98 15.00 -13.12
N PRO A 124 8.08 13.74 -12.67
CA PRO A 124 9.35 13.17 -12.26
C PRO A 124 10.36 13.23 -13.41
N HIS A 125 11.64 13.20 -13.06
CA HIS A 125 12.71 13.23 -14.05
C HIS A 125 12.57 12.05 -15.03
N GLY A 126 12.76 12.31 -16.33
CA GLY A 126 12.74 11.28 -17.38
C GLY A 126 11.38 11.04 -18.04
N PHE A 127 10.31 11.71 -17.60
CA PHE A 127 9.03 11.67 -18.33
C PHE A 127 9.03 12.70 -19.47
N VAL A 128 8.66 12.23 -20.67
CA VAL A 128 8.44 13.09 -21.85
C VAL A 128 6.92 13.25 -22.03
N ASN A 129 6.44 14.49 -21.88
CA ASN A 129 5.02 14.85 -22.02
C ASN A 129 4.02 13.92 -21.29
N PRO A 130 4.21 13.63 -19.99
CA PRO A 130 3.28 12.77 -19.27
C PRO A 130 1.91 13.43 -19.09
N SER A 131 0.86 12.61 -19.12
CA SER A 131 -0.48 13.07 -18.75
C SER A 131 -0.55 13.41 -17.26
N PRO A 132 -1.45 14.32 -16.84
CA PRO A 132 -1.66 14.64 -15.43
C PRO A 132 -1.94 13.40 -14.57
N ALA A 133 -2.75 12.45 -15.08
CA ALA A 133 -3.00 11.18 -14.38
C ALA A 133 -1.71 10.38 -14.16
N ALA A 134 -0.84 10.31 -15.17
CA ALA A 134 0.44 9.61 -15.06
C ALA A 134 1.30 10.20 -13.92
N ILE A 135 1.41 11.53 -13.86
CA ILE A 135 2.18 12.26 -12.85
C ILE A 135 1.64 11.99 -11.45
N SER A 136 0.31 12.09 -11.27
CA SER A 136 -0.32 11.87 -9.97
C SER A 136 -0.15 10.43 -9.50
N ALA A 137 -0.38 9.44 -10.38
CA ALA A 137 -0.27 8.04 -10.03
C ALA A 137 1.16 7.65 -9.67
N VAL A 138 2.18 8.06 -10.44
CA VAL A 138 3.57 7.73 -10.14
C VAL A 138 4.06 8.40 -8.85
N ARG A 139 3.66 9.66 -8.58
CA ARG A 139 4.00 10.35 -7.32
C ARG A 139 3.44 9.60 -6.12
N ALA A 140 2.16 9.22 -6.18
CA ALA A 140 1.52 8.46 -5.12
C ALA A 140 2.10 7.04 -4.97
N ALA A 141 2.47 6.39 -6.07
CA ALA A 141 3.13 5.10 -6.06
C ALA A 141 4.52 5.16 -5.38
N HIS A 142 5.32 6.19 -5.67
CA HIS A 142 6.59 6.42 -4.97
C HIS A 142 6.41 6.67 -3.48
N TYR A 143 5.36 7.41 -3.10
CA TYR A 143 5.04 7.61 -1.68
C TYR A 143 4.69 6.29 -0.98
N LEU A 144 3.83 5.45 -1.58
CA LEU A 144 3.52 4.12 -1.05
C LEU A 144 4.76 3.21 -0.98
N ALA A 145 5.64 3.27 -1.98
CA ALA A 145 6.89 2.52 -1.97
C ALA A 145 7.78 2.95 -0.79
N ALA A 146 7.87 4.25 -0.52
CA ALA A 146 8.63 4.77 0.62
C ALA A 146 8.01 4.36 1.98
N LEU A 147 6.68 4.27 2.07
CA LEU A 147 6.01 3.70 3.25
C LEU A 147 6.33 2.22 3.42
N ALA A 148 6.28 1.44 2.34
CA ALA A 148 6.62 0.02 2.37
C ALA A 148 8.10 -0.22 2.76
N ASP A 149 9.02 0.64 2.32
CA ASP A 149 10.41 0.62 2.78
C ASP A 149 10.56 0.94 4.27
N ALA A 150 9.78 1.90 4.78
CA ALA A 150 9.74 2.18 6.21
C ALA A 150 9.25 0.94 6.99
N TRP A 151 8.21 0.26 6.49
CA TRP A 151 7.71 -0.98 7.09
C TRP A 151 8.72 -2.12 7.06
N ALA A 152 9.42 -2.33 5.94
CA ALA A 152 10.48 -3.34 5.84
C ALA A 152 11.58 -3.11 6.91
N LYS A 153 11.93 -1.85 7.19
CA LYS A 153 12.88 -1.48 8.26
C LYS A 153 12.31 -1.78 9.65
N VAL A 154 11.03 -1.52 9.88
CA VAL A 154 10.33 -1.87 11.14
C VAL A 154 10.41 -3.37 11.38
N GLU A 155 10.09 -4.18 10.36
CA GLU A 155 10.11 -5.64 10.49
C GLU A 155 11.52 -6.20 10.64
N THR A 156 12.50 -5.63 9.93
CA THR A 156 13.93 -5.96 10.13
C THR A 156 14.34 -5.71 11.58
N LEU A 157 13.98 -4.55 12.16
CA LEU A 157 14.28 -4.25 13.56
C LEU A 157 13.60 -5.22 14.51
N ARG A 158 12.33 -5.54 14.27
CA ARG A 158 11.55 -6.48 15.09
C ARG A 158 12.18 -7.87 15.07
N LEU A 159 12.52 -8.38 13.89
CA LEU A 159 13.05 -9.74 13.72
C LEU A 159 14.50 -9.89 14.17
N SER A 160 15.29 -8.81 14.15
CA SER A 160 16.69 -8.82 14.60
C SER A 160 16.89 -9.07 16.11
N ARG A 161 15.82 -9.05 16.91
CA ARG A 161 15.89 -9.14 18.38
C ARG A 161 14.75 -9.99 18.93
N ASP A 162 15.09 -11.08 19.62
CA ASP A 162 14.10 -12.06 20.10
C ASP A 162 13.00 -11.45 20.98
N TYR A 163 13.36 -10.51 21.86
CA TYR A 163 12.41 -9.85 22.75
C TYR A 163 11.45 -8.87 22.05
N LEU A 164 11.72 -8.48 20.81
CA LEU A 164 10.81 -7.66 19.99
C LEU A 164 9.93 -8.50 19.06
N ARG A 165 10.36 -9.73 18.78
CA ARG A 165 9.69 -10.65 17.85
C ARG A 165 8.31 -11.08 18.36
N ALA A 166 8.13 -11.16 19.67
CA ALA A 166 7.00 -11.84 20.30
C ALA A 166 6.83 -13.26 19.72
N ASP A 167 5.60 -13.70 19.48
CA ASP A 167 5.30 -15.08 19.04
C ASP A 167 5.46 -15.30 17.52
N THR A 168 5.83 -14.27 16.75
CA THR A 168 5.86 -14.33 15.28
C THR A 168 7.28 -14.26 14.72
N THR A 169 7.79 -15.36 14.19
CA THR A 169 9.13 -15.44 13.58
C THR A 169 9.19 -14.92 12.15
N ASP A 170 8.05 -14.87 11.48
CA ASP A 170 7.94 -14.38 10.11
C ASP A 170 7.64 -12.88 10.06
N HIS A 171 7.85 -12.28 8.89
CA HIS A 171 7.49 -10.89 8.66
C HIS A 171 5.97 -10.70 8.72
N ARG A 172 5.54 -9.65 9.42
CA ARG A 172 4.15 -9.21 9.46
C ARG A 172 3.76 -8.51 8.16
N GLN A 173 2.50 -8.63 7.82
CA GLN A 173 1.93 -7.94 6.66
C GLN A 173 1.99 -6.42 6.85
N PHE A 174 2.15 -5.69 5.74
CA PHE A 174 2.08 -4.23 5.73
C PHE A 174 0.72 -3.77 6.29
N PRO A 175 0.68 -2.79 7.22
CA PRO A 175 -0.51 -2.47 8.00
C PRO A 175 -1.51 -1.61 7.22
N VAL A 176 -2.01 -2.12 6.09
CA VAL A 176 -3.02 -1.45 5.26
C VAL A 176 -4.31 -1.27 6.08
N LYS A 177 -4.84 -0.05 6.05
CA LYS A 177 -6.18 0.27 6.54
C LYS A 177 -7.09 0.62 5.37
N PHE A 178 -8.35 0.25 5.48
CA PHE A 178 -9.34 0.43 4.43
C PHE A 178 -10.40 1.43 4.88
N SER A 179 -10.83 2.30 3.97
CA SER A 179 -11.89 3.27 4.24
C SER A 179 -13.22 2.54 4.49
N ALA A 180 -14.04 3.06 5.42
CA ALA A 180 -15.31 2.46 5.83
C ALA A 180 -16.32 2.30 4.66
N ASP A 181 -16.21 3.16 3.64
CA ASP A 181 -17.05 3.11 2.44
C ASP A 181 -16.66 2.01 1.45
N SER A 182 -15.61 1.23 1.75
CA SER A 182 -15.18 0.10 0.94
C SER A 182 -16.15 -1.08 1.08
N LYS A 183 -17.23 -1.10 0.29
CA LYS A 183 -18.06 -2.30 0.15
C LYS A 183 -17.33 -3.36 -0.68
N LEU A 184 -16.80 -4.37 -0.01
CA LEU A 184 -16.46 -5.63 -0.69
C LEU A 184 -17.76 -6.29 -1.17
N PRO A 185 -17.80 -6.91 -2.37
CA PRO A 185 -18.82 -7.90 -2.65
C PRO A 185 -18.67 -9.03 -1.62
N THR A 186 -19.73 -9.29 -0.87
CA THR A 186 -19.80 -10.42 0.06
C THR A 186 -19.61 -11.73 -0.70
N ALA A 187 -18.96 -12.71 -0.07
CA ALA A 187 -18.61 -14.00 -0.68
C ALA A 187 -19.81 -14.76 -1.31
N SER A 188 -21.06 -14.42 -0.93
CA SER A 188 -22.28 -14.97 -1.54
C SER A 188 -22.50 -14.59 -3.01
N THR A 189 -21.93 -13.50 -3.52
CA THR A 189 -22.21 -13.04 -4.90
C THR A 189 -21.32 -13.70 -5.96
N LEU A 190 -20.31 -14.49 -5.57
CA LEU A 190 -19.39 -15.17 -6.50
C LEU A 190 -19.87 -16.55 -6.96
N ALA A 191 -20.94 -17.09 -6.37
CA ALA A 191 -21.42 -18.45 -6.67
C ALA A 191 -22.50 -18.52 -7.75
N GLU A 192 -23.03 -17.40 -8.27
CA GLU A 192 -24.25 -17.38 -9.10
C GLU A 192 -24.03 -16.93 -10.55
N ALA A 193 -22.83 -17.16 -11.11
CA ALA A 193 -22.52 -16.80 -12.50
C ALA A 193 -21.86 -17.94 -13.29
N ALA A 194 -22.27 -19.19 -13.06
CA ALA A 194 -21.97 -20.29 -13.98
C ALA A 194 -23.25 -20.63 -14.78
N PRO A 195 -23.34 -20.33 -16.08
CA PRO A 195 -24.39 -20.91 -16.91
C PRO A 195 -24.12 -22.41 -17.06
N ILE A 196 -25.04 -23.23 -16.59
CA ILE A 196 -25.10 -24.66 -16.91
C ILE A 196 -25.42 -24.74 -18.41
N VAL A 197 -24.38 -25.00 -19.21
CA VAL A 197 -24.54 -25.49 -20.58
C VAL A 197 -24.69 -27.01 -20.48
N THR A 198 -25.91 -27.50 -20.61
CA THR A 198 -26.19 -28.90 -20.96
C THR A 198 -26.87 -28.90 -22.31
N GLY A 199 -26.21 -29.54 -23.28
CA GLY A 199 -26.77 -29.88 -24.58
C GLY A 199 -27.69 -31.08 -24.55
#